data_AF-A0A542EAW2-F1
#
_entry.id   AF-A0A542EAW2-F1
#
_cell.length_a   1.000
_cell.length_b   1.000
_cell.length_c   1.000
_cell.angle_alpha   90.00
_cell.angle_beta   90.00
_cell.angle_gamma   90.00
#
_symmetry.space_group_name_H-M   'P 1'
#
loop_
_entity.id
_entity.type
_entity.pdbx_description
1 polymer ?
#
loop_
_entity_poly.entity_id
_entity_poly.type
_entity_poly.pdbx_seq_one_letter_code
_entity_poly.pdbx_strand_id
1 'polypeptide(L)'
;MIRGIIEVAWPGRSPVMVGSGFSLRRTPSATDLRRWRDAQHTAPGRVRTRGRPHGGDPAGRRRVARQRQLASVDGRRRAPHPPAVSRTPDRGRPHLRDPSARPPDGAREFQGSDRGVGLLRRQRPELADRAVRAMARAKELVSEHGLLELPRTIVHGDFASWNVHFDDDGKLAGVIDFDLAHVDSRSWEFVIARVDLAPGLVDGYQRATAYPLSGRELGAIGPLQVVLQVLMVMAGLWDGQRSGRFDEAMITRHLVAAGS
;
A
#
# COMPACT_ATOMS: atom_id res chain seq x y z
N MET A 1 2.02 8.12 4.67
CA MET A 1 0.66 8.30 5.20
C MET A 1 0.66 8.09 6.70
N ILE A 2 1.34 7.08 7.27
CA ILE A 2 1.44 6.95 8.75
C ILE A 2 2.13 8.17 9.34
N ARG A 3 3.33 8.54 8.86
CA ARG A 3 4.04 9.73 9.36
C ARG A 3 3.25 11.01 9.11
N GLY A 4 2.62 11.15 7.94
CA GLY A 4 1.71 12.26 7.65
C GLY A 4 0.51 12.30 8.59
N ILE A 5 -0.28 11.25 8.69
CA ILE A 5 -1.47 11.20 9.55
C ILE A 5 -1.10 11.28 11.04
N ILE A 6 0.03 10.73 11.49
CA ILE A 6 0.49 10.85 12.89
C ILE A 6 1.05 12.24 13.19
N GLU A 7 1.90 12.81 12.33
CA GLU A 7 2.40 14.19 12.48
C GLU A 7 1.27 15.23 12.35
N VAL A 8 0.12 14.83 11.78
CA VAL A 8 -1.03 15.72 11.48
C VAL A 8 -2.19 15.53 12.42
N ALA A 9 -2.39 14.33 12.95
CA ALA A 9 -3.24 14.12 14.10
C ALA A 9 -2.66 14.82 15.34
N TRP A 10 -1.36 15.13 15.36
CA TRP A 10 -0.66 15.56 16.58
C TRP A 10 0.35 16.71 16.40
N PRO A 11 -0.07 17.91 15.93
CA PRO A 11 0.84 19.01 15.75
C PRO A 11 1.13 19.76 17.06
N GLY A 12 2.40 19.81 17.45
CA GLY A 12 2.93 20.94 18.19
C GLY A 12 3.21 22.11 17.24
N ARG A 13 2.22 23.02 17.06
CA ARG A 13 2.27 24.42 16.52
C ARG A 13 1.45 24.74 15.24
N SER A 14 0.94 25.98 15.26
CA SER A 14 -0.12 26.74 14.53
C SER A 14 0.03 27.05 13.00
N PRO A 15 -1.00 27.62 12.30
CA PRO A 15 -1.49 27.14 10.98
C PRO A 15 -1.32 28.05 9.73
N VAL A 16 -1.65 27.52 8.53
CA VAL A 16 -2.18 28.21 7.32
C VAL A 16 -3.09 27.26 6.49
N MET A 17 -4.24 27.73 5.95
CA MET A 17 -5.28 26.96 5.22
C MET A 17 -5.17 27.00 3.68
N VAL A 18 -5.49 25.89 2.98
CA VAL A 18 -6.36 25.74 1.76
C VAL A 18 -6.77 24.23 1.64
N GLY A 19 -7.94 23.88 1.06
CA GLY A 19 -8.51 22.52 1.13
C GLY A 19 -8.94 21.84 -0.19
N SER A 20 -9.33 20.55 -0.09
CA SER A 20 -10.09 19.77 -1.08
C SER A 20 -10.58 18.44 -0.45
N GLY A 21 -11.79 17.98 -0.77
CA GLY A 21 -12.51 16.93 -0.02
C GLY A 21 -12.21 15.47 -0.38
N PHE A 22 -12.29 14.59 0.62
CA PHE A 22 -12.19 13.13 0.54
C PHE A 22 -13.58 12.49 0.33
N SER A 23 -13.68 11.44 -0.51
CA SER A 23 -14.90 10.66 -0.72
C SER A 23 -14.60 9.17 -0.55
N LEU A 24 -15.12 8.56 0.52
CA LEU A 24 -15.03 7.12 0.74
C LEU A 24 -15.90 6.38 -0.30
N ARG A 25 -15.27 5.70 -1.26
CA ARG A 25 -15.95 4.84 -2.23
C ARG A 25 -16.38 3.51 -1.61
N ARG A 26 -17.34 2.89 -2.31
CA ARG A 26 -18.16 1.72 -1.97
C ARG A 26 -17.35 0.54 -1.40
N THR A 27 -17.92 -0.14 -0.41
CA THR A 27 -17.45 -1.45 0.06
C THR A 27 -17.53 -2.50 -1.07
N PRO A 28 -16.51 -3.36 -1.22
CA PRO A 28 -16.52 -4.43 -2.23
C PRO A 28 -17.63 -5.43 -1.95
N SER A 29 -18.19 -6.00 -3.03
CA SER A 29 -19.25 -7.00 -2.92
C SER A 29 -18.68 -8.37 -2.51
N ALA A 30 -19.53 -9.26 -2.00
CA ALA A 30 -19.14 -10.64 -1.72
C ALA A 30 -18.65 -11.42 -2.97
N THR A 31 -19.00 -10.95 -4.16
CA THR A 31 -18.55 -11.53 -5.43
C THR A 31 -17.13 -11.11 -5.76
N ASP A 32 -16.75 -9.85 -5.48
CA ASP A 32 -15.40 -9.34 -5.69
C ASP A 32 -14.40 -10.05 -4.77
N LEU A 33 -14.77 -10.24 -3.50
CA LEU A 33 -13.97 -10.99 -2.53
C LEU A 33 -13.80 -12.47 -2.90
N ARG A 34 -14.83 -13.10 -3.48
CA ARG A 34 -14.75 -14.49 -3.96
C ARG A 34 -13.82 -14.63 -5.15
N ARG A 35 -13.95 -13.78 -6.18
CA ARG A 35 -13.04 -13.80 -7.34
C ARG A 35 -11.60 -13.56 -6.92
N TRP A 36 -11.38 -12.62 -6.01
CA TRP A 36 -10.07 -12.34 -5.46
C TRP A 36 -9.49 -13.56 -4.70
N ARG A 37 -10.28 -14.23 -3.87
CA ARG A 37 -9.86 -15.45 -3.16
C ARG A 37 -9.56 -16.61 -4.12
N ASP A 38 -10.40 -16.81 -5.13
CA ASP A 38 -10.25 -17.91 -6.06
C ASP A 38 -8.99 -17.73 -6.93
N ALA A 39 -8.67 -16.49 -7.32
CA ALA A 39 -7.42 -16.16 -8.02
C ALA A 39 -6.15 -16.47 -7.20
N GLN A 40 -6.21 -16.38 -5.86
CA GLN A 40 -5.08 -16.72 -4.97
C GLN A 40 -4.82 -18.24 -4.90
N HIS A 41 -5.82 -19.08 -5.20
CA HIS A 41 -5.70 -20.54 -5.10
C HIS A 41 -5.36 -21.22 -6.43
N THR A 42 -5.41 -20.50 -7.56
CA THR A 42 -5.07 -21.02 -8.90
C THR A 42 -3.60 -20.90 -9.31
N ALA A 43 -2.67 -20.73 -8.37
CA ALA A 43 -1.24 -20.83 -8.68
C ALA A 43 -0.92 -22.27 -9.18
N PRO A 44 -0.38 -22.46 -10.40
CA PRO A 44 -0.20 -23.79 -10.96
C PRO A 44 0.83 -24.60 -10.17
N GLY A 45 0.36 -25.69 -9.54
CA GLY A 45 1.21 -26.76 -9.05
C GLY A 45 2.04 -27.34 -10.19
N ARG A 46 3.34 -27.56 -9.92
CA ARG A 46 4.31 -28.19 -10.83
C ARG A 46 3.69 -29.31 -11.67
N VAL A 47 3.67 -29.11 -12.99
CA VAL A 47 3.40 -30.18 -13.95
C VAL A 47 4.49 -31.25 -13.80
N ARG A 48 4.14 -32.40 -13.23
CA ARG A 48 4.93 -33.63 -13.33
C ARG A 48 4.94 -34.05 -14.79
N THR A 49 6.11 -33.98 -15.43
CA THR A 49 6.37 -34.59 -16.73
C THR A 49 6.30 -36.11 -16.59
N ARG A 50 5.14 -36.70 -16.89
CA ARG A 50 5.04 -38.13 -17.20
C ARG A 50 5.40 -38.32 -18.66
N GLY A 51 6.52 -39.01 -18.89
CA GLY A 51 6.97 -39.44 -20.20
C GLY A 51 5.93 -40.32 -20.89
N ARG A 52 5.85 -40.17 -22.22
CA ARG A 52 5.22 -41.14 -23.11
C ARG A 52 6.24 -41.57 -24.17
N PRO A 53 6.25 -42.85 -24.55
CA PRO A 53 7.26 -43.43 -25.43
C PRO A 53 6.99 -43.09 -26.90
N HIS A 54 8.08 -43.02 -27.66
CA HIS A 54 8.09 -42.94 -29.12
C HIS A 54 7.62 -44.25 -29.75
N GLY A 55 6.59 -44.17 -30.58
CA GLY A 55 6.24 -45.14 -31.62
C GLY A 55 5.86 -44.35 -32.86
N GLY A 56 6.60 -44.53 -33.95
CA GLY A 56 6.52 -43.70 -35.15
C GLY A 56 5.43 -44.11 -36.14
N ASP A 57 5.24 -43.26 -37.15
CA ASP A 57 5.22 -43.65 -38.57
C ASP A 57 5.38 -42.38 -39.46
N PRO A 58 6.13 -42.39 -40.58
CA PRO A 58 6.46 -41.22 -41.37
C PRO A 58 5.73 -41.22 -42.73
N ALA A 59 4.67 -40.44 -42.89
CA ALA A 59 4.14 -40.12 -44.21
C ALA A 59 3.34 -38.82 -44.18
N GLY A 60 3.84 -37.77 -44.84
CA GLY A 60 3.09 -36.51 -44.97
C GLY A 60 3.93 -35.28 -45.30
N ARG A 61 4.94 -35.40 -46.18
CA ARG A 61 5.63 -34.24 -46.78
C ARG A 61 5.02 -33.93 -48.15
N ARG A 62 4.74 -32.64 -48.37
CA ARG A 62 4.62 -31.84 -49.64
C ARG A 62 3.29 -31.07 -49.62
N ARG A 63 3.28 -29.76 -49.33
CA ARG A 63 3.51 -28.59 -50.21
C ARG A 63 3.05 -27.39 -49.33
N VAL A 64 3.60 -26.18 -49.28
CA VAL A 64 4.25 -25.31 -50.26
C VAL A 64 5.19 -24.37 -49.50
N ALA A 65 6.36 -24.13 -50.09
CA ALA A 65 7.30 -23.08 -49.71
C ALA A 65 6.91 -21.72 -50.29
N ARG A 66 7.08 -20.65 -49.50
CA ARG A 66 7.43 -19.24 -49.83
C ARG A 66 7.11 -18.45 -48.55
N GLN A 67 7.98 -17.69 -47.90
CA GLN A 67 8.99 -16.80 -48.45
C GLN A 67 10.01 -16.41 -47.35
N ARG A 68 11.29 -16.65 -47.65
CA ARG A 68 12.57 -16.00 -47.25
C ARG A 68 12.55 -15.05 -46.03
N GLN A 69 13.33 -15.31 -44.97
CA GLN A 69 14.78 -15.06 -44.84
C GLN A 69 15.22 -13.63 -45.23
N LEU A 70 15.69 -12.87 -44.24
CA LEU A 70 16.86 -11.98 -44.16
C LEU A 70 16.78 -11.36 -42.72
N ALA A 71 17.79 -11.28 -41.86
CA ALA A 71 19.19 -11.62 -41.90
C ALA A 71 19.65 -11.82 -40.44
N SER A 72 20.47 -12.85 -40.21
CA SER A 72 21.40 -12.90 -39.09
C SER A 72 22.61 -12.06 -39.48
N VAL A 73 22.94 -11.02 -38.71
CA VAL A 73 24.25 -10.37 -38.75
C VAL A 73 24.80 -10.34 -37.34
N ASP A 74 25.79 -11.19 -37.16
CA ASP A 74 26.77 -11.19 -36.10
C ASP A 74 27.53 -9.85 -36.10
N GLY A 75 27.62 -9.22 -34.94
CA GLY A 75 28.07 -7.83 -34.82
C GLY A 75 28.53 -7.49 -33.43
N ARG A 76 29.53 -8.23 -32.92
CA ARG A 76 30.32 -7.84 -31.74
C ARG A 76 30.92 -6.44 -31.95
N ARG A 77 30.28 -5.40 -31.38
CA ARG A 77 30.91 -4.10 -31.14
C ARG A 77 31.28 -3.99 -29.67
N ARG A 78 32.58 -3.99 -29.39
CA ARG A 78 33.16 -3.56 -28.12
C ARG A 78 32.73 -2.12 -27.86
N ALA A 79 32.14 -1.88 -26.69
CA ALA A 79 31.88 -0.52 -26.21
C ALA A 79 33.22 0.19 -25.94
N PRO A 80 33.38 1.47 -26.31
CA PRO A 80 34.55 2.24 -25.90
C PRO A 80 34.46 2.55 -24.40
N HIS A 81 35.59 2.41 -23.72
CA HIS A 81 35.78 2.88 -22.35
C HIS A 81 35.44 4.37 -22.21
N PRO A 82 34.75 4.80 -21.14
CA PRO A 82 34.65 6.22 -20.83
C PRO A 82 36.03 6.78 -20.43
N PRO A 83 36.37 8.02 -20.81
CA PRO A 83 37.61 8.65 -20.39
C PRO A 83 37.63 8.89 -18.88
N ALA A 84 38.81 8.75 -18.29
CA ALA A 84 39.08 9.04 -16.88
C ALA A 84 38.72 10.49 -16.55
N VAL A 85 37.81 10.67 -15.60
CA VAL A 85 37.46 11.98 -15.04
C VAL A 85 38.51 12.36 -14.01
N SER A 86 39.30 13.38 -14.34
CA SER A 86 40.26 14.01 -13.44
C SER A 86 39.58 14.56 -12.18
N ARG A 87 40.09 14.17 -11.01
CA ARG A 87 39.73 14.73 -9.71
C ARG A 87 40.22 16.18 -9.63
N THR A 88 39.29 17.14 -9.65
CA THR A 88 39.52 18.51 -9.18
C THR A 88 39.18 18.64 -7.70
N PRO A 89 39.89 19.49 -6.94
CA PRO A 89 39.71 19.63 -5.50
C PRO A 89 38.39 20.33 -5.15
N ASP A 90 37.75 19.77 -4.13
CA ASP A 90 36.54 20.24 -3.46
C ASP A 90 36.76 21.66 -2.91
N ARG A 91 36.06 22.65 -3.50
CA ARG A 91 35.91 23.99 -2.95
C ARG A 91 34.45 24.18 -2.56
N GLY A 92 34.28 24.45 -1.28
CA GLY A 92 33.03 24.55 -0.54
C GLY A 92 31.81 25.06 -1.31
N ARG A 93 30.74 24.26 -1.28
CA ARG A 93 29.40 24.73 -1.58
C ARG A 93 28.72 25.23 -0.30
N PRO A 94 28.11 26.42 -0.32
CA PRO A 94 27.31 26.91 0.79
C PRO A 94 26.08 26.03 0.96
N HIS A 95 25.70 25.78 2.22
CA HIS A 95 24.50 25.07 2.61
C HIS A 95 23.26 25.62 1.88
N LEU A 96 22.79 24.92 0.84
CA LEU A 96 21.42 25.04 0.39
C LEU A 96 20.53 24.50 1.52
N ARG A 97 19.90 25.41 2.27
CA ARG A 97 18.68 25.10 2.99
C ARG A 97 17.68 24.55 1.98
N ASP A 98 17.27 23.30 2.18
CA ASP A 98 16.19 22.66 1.45
C ASP A 98 14.86 23.39 1.75
N PRO A 99 14.26 24.11 0.79
CA PRO A 99 12.97 24.78 0.96
C PRO A 99 11.79 23.86 0.59
N SER A 100 12.01 22.56 0.35
CA SER A 100 11.00 21.62 -0.17
C SER A 100 10.39 20.67 0.87
N ALA A 101 10.73 20.79 2.15
CA ALA A 101 10.00 20.11 3.22
C ALA A 101 8.67 20.83 3.56
N ARG A 102 7.86 21.13 2.55
CA ARG A 102 6.42 21.31 2.78
C ARG A 102 5.82 19.91 2.90
N PRO A 103 5.19 19.56 4.05
CA PRO A 103 4.43 18.34 4.10
C PRO A 103 3.34 18.40 3.01
N PRO A 104 3.05 17.30 2.30
CA PRO A 104 2.02 17.28 1.27
C PRO A 104 0.68 17.78 1.84
N ASP A 105 -0.07 18.59 1.10
CA ASP A 105 -1.22 19.35 1.62
C ASP A 105 -2.33 18.49 2.26
N GLY A 106 -2.42 17.18 1.96
CA GLY A 106 -3.34 16.25 2.65
C GLY A 106 -2.95 15.97 4.12
N ALA A 107 -1.69 16.22 4.47
CA ALA A 107 -1.15 16.14 5.82
C ALA A 107 -1.45 17.44 6.61
N ARG A 108 -2.63 18.04 6.47
CA ARG A 108 -3.16 19.04 7.42
C ARG A 108 -4.59 18.72 7.85
N GLU A 109 -5.26 17.78 7.18
CA GLU A 109 -6.69 17.56 7.36
C GLU A 109 -7.06 16.75 8.60
N PHE A 110 -6.13 16.01 9.22
CA PHE A 110 -6.44 15.25 10.44
C PHE A 110 -6.31 16.04 11.75
N GLN A 111 -5.90 17.32 11.69
CA GLN A 111 -5.87 18.22 12.86
C GLN A 111 -7.27 18.52 13.44
N GLY A 112 -8.34 18.12 12.74
CA GLY A 112 -9.71 18.30 13.19
C GLY A 112 -10.24 17.25 14.15
N SER A 113 -9.50 16.19 14.47
CA SER A 113 -10.02 15.11 15.31
C SER A 113 -10.51 15.59 16.67
N ASP A 114 -9.85 16.57 17.29
CA ASP A 114 -10.25 17.11 18.59
C ASP A 114 -11.62 17.80 18.54
N ARG A 115 -11.90 18.52 17.46
CA ARG A 115 -13.20 19.14 17.22
C ARG A 115 -14.26 18.08 16.90
N GLY A 116 -13.92 17.07 16.11
CA GLY A 116 -14.78 15.91 15.84
C GLY A 116 -15.14 15.15 17.12
N VAL A 117 -14.17 14.85 17.98
CA VAL A 117 -14.37 14.25 19.32
C VAL A 117 -15.25 15.14 20.19
N GLY A 118 -14.98 16.44 20.24
CA GLY A 118 -15.78 17.37 21.05
C GLY A 118 -17.24 17.44 20.61
N LEU A 119 -17.48 17.42 19.29
CA LEU A 119 -18.83 17.33 18.71
C LEU A 119 -19.48 15.98 19.02
N LEU A 120 -18.76 14.87 18.82
CA LEU A 120 -19.26 13.53 19.12
C LEU A 120 -19.59 13.41 20.62
N ARG A 121 -18.76 13.92 21.52
CA ARG A 121 -18.95 13.84 22.97
C ARG A 121 -20.24 14.49 23.44
N ARG A 122 -20.69 15.56 22.77
CA ARG A 122 -21.99 16.20 23.06
C ARG A 122 -23.19 15.32 22.72
N GLN A 123 -23.05 14.43 21.73
CA GLN A 123 -24.11 13.56 21.25
C GLN A 123 -24.04 12.17 21.90
N ARG A 124 -22.82 11.64 22.03
CA ARG A 124 -22.47 10.27 22.41
C ARG A 124 -21.18 10.25 23.25
N PRO A 125 -21.25 10.61 24.55
CA PRO A 125 -20.06 10.77 25.39
C PRO A 125 -19.22 9.51 25.50
N GLU A 126 -19.84 8.34 25.70
CA GLU A 126 -19.11 7.07 25.83
C GLU A 126 -18.35 6.69 24.57
N LEU A 127 -18.93 6.93 23.38
CA LEU A 127 -18.31 6.62 22.10
C LEU A 127 -17.09 7.54 21.86
N ALA A 128 -17.22 8.82 22.21
CA ALA A 128 -16.11 9.76 22.15
C ALA A 128 -14.96 9.36 23.09
N ASP A 129 -15.27 8.92 24.31
CA ASP A 129 -14.25 8.50 25.28
C ASP A 129 -13.51 7.24 24.84
N ARG A 130 -14.23 6.28 24.23
CA ARG A 130 -13.60 5.12 23.58
C ARG A 130 -12.69 5.52 22.43
N ALA A 131 -13.12 6.47 21.58
CA ALA A 131 -12.29 6.98 20.49
C ALA A 131 -11.00 7.64 21.00
N VAL A 132 -11.08 8.43 22.08
CA VAL A 132 -9.90 9.04 22.71
C VAL A 132 -8.92 7.99 23.23
N ARG A 133 -9.42 6.96 23.93
CA ARG A 133 -8.57 5.86 24.42
C ARG A 133 -7.91 5.08 23.28
N ALA A 134 -8.67 4.78 22.23
CA ALA A 134 -8.14 4.08 21.06
C ALA A 134 -7.04 4.90 20.36
N MET A 135 -7.24 6.21 20.21
CA MET A 135 -6.21 7.11 19.67
C MET A 135 -4.96 7.20 20.55
N ALA A 136 -5.11 7.18 21.88
CA ALA A 136 -3.96 7.12 22.78
C ALA A 136 -3.19 5.79 22.62
N ARG A 137 -3.90 4.66 22.61
CA ARG A 137 -3.29 3.33 22.44
C ARG A 137 -2.59 3.19 21.09
N ALA A 138 -3.15 3.72 20.00
CA ALA A 138 -2.50 3.69 18.70
C ALA A 138 -1.14 4.40 18.71
N LYS A 139 -0.98 5.49 19.47
CA LYS A 139 0.31 6.18 19.61
C LYS A 139 1.31 5.38 20.41
N GLU A 140 0.86 4.75 21.49
CA GLU A 140 1.70 3.84 22.26
C GLU A 140 2.23 2.74 21.36
N LEU A 141 1.38 2.10 20.55
CA LEU A 141 1.79 1.07 19.58
C LEU A 141 2.81 1.61 18.57
N VAL A 142 2.62 2.83 18.06
CA VAL A 142 3.57 3.46 17.13
C VAL A 142 4.94 3.61 17.76
N SER A 143 5.01 4.08 19.00
CA SER A 143 6.25 4.26 19.74
C SER A 143 6.88 2.92 20.16
N GLU A 144 6.06 2.02 20.72
CA GLU A 144 6.45 0.70 21.25
C GLU A 144 7.09 -0.17 20.18
N HIS A 145 6.53 -0.16 18.97
CA HIS A 145 7.01 -0.97 17.85
C HIS A 145 7.96 -0.22 16.90
N GLY A 146 8.27 1.05 17.18
CA GLY A 146 9.08 1.90 16.32
C GLY A 146 8.59 1.87 14.87
N LEU A 147 7.29 2.13 14.68
CA LEU A 147 6.62 2.01 13.38
C LEU A 147 7.07 3.09 12.38
N LEU A 148 7.56 4.23 12.89
CA LEU A 148 8.04 5.34 12.06
C LEU A 148 9.48 5.14 11.56
N GLU A 149 10.22 4.22 12.16
CA GLU A 149 11.63 3.90 11.85
C GLU A 149 11.78 2.63 11.01
N LEU A 150 10.67 2.08 10.50
CA LEU A 150 10.70 0.96 9.56
C LEU A 150 11.34 1.38 8.22
N PRO A 151 11.94 0.44 7.46
CA PRO A 151 12.42 0.71 6.11
C PRO A 151 11.32 1.33 5.24
N ARG A 152 11.66 2.39 4.50
CA ARG A 152 10.71 3.16 3.69
C ARG A 152 10.96 2.97 2.19
N THR A 153 9.88 2.94 1.43
CA THR A 153 9.86 2.88 -0.04
C THR A 153 8.64 3.64 -0.55
N ILE A 154 8.52 3.82 -1.86
CA ILE A 154 7.25 4.22 -2.47
C ILE A 154 6.27 3.06 -2.32
N VAL A 155 5.09 3.35 -1.80
CA VAL A 155 3.94 2.44 -1.66
C VAL A 155 2.75 2.99 -2.44
N HIS A 156 1.79 2.14 -2.82
CA HIS A 156 0.57 2.54 -3.53
C HIS A 156 -0.32 3.42 -2.64
N GLY A 157 -0.42 3.10 -1.35
CA GLY A 157 -1.20 3.88 -0.38
C GLY A 157 -2.70 3.58 -0.37
N ASP A 158 -3.26 2.99 -1.44
CA ASP A 158 -4.60 2.37 -1.48
C ASP A 158 -4.59 1.02 -2.22
N PHE A 159 -3.70 0.11 -1.82
CA PHE A 159 -3.54 -1.20 -2.47
C PHE A 159 -4.67 -2.18 -2.13
N ALA A 160 -5.90 -1.83 -2.47
CA ALA A 160 -7.09 -2.62 -2.20
C ALA A 160 -7.51 -3.49 -3.41
N SER A 161 -8.27 -4.55 -3.16
CA SER A 161 -8.69 -5.52 -4.20
C SER A 161 -9.40 -4.90 -5.41
N TRP A 162 -10.05 -3.74 -5.27
CA TRP A 162 -10.72 -3.05 -6.37
C TRP A 162 -9.75 -2.28 -7.29
N ASN A 163 -8.52 -2.04 -6.86
CA ASN A 163 -7.45 -1.39 -7.63
C ASN A 163 -6.51 -2.39 -8.31
N VAL A 164 -6.76 -3.70 -8.13
CA VAL A 164 -5.94 -4.79 -8.68
C VAL A 164 -6.73 -5.53 -9.74
N HIS A 165 -6.21 -5.58 -10.96
CA HIS A 165 -6.91 -6.16 -12.11
C HIS A 165 -6.18 -7.41 -12.60
N PHE A 166 -6.98 -8.43 -12.93
CA PHE A 166 -6.51 -9.69 -13.49
C PHE A 166 -7.07 -9.87 -14.90
N ASP A 167 -6.32 -10.52 -15.77
CA ASP A 167 -6.78 -10.92 -17.11
C ASP A 167 -7.68 -12.17 -17.06
N ASP A 168 -8.14 -12.61 -18.23
CA ASP A 168 -9.01 -13.79 -18.36
C ASP A 168 -8.34 -15.10 -17.92
N ASP A 169 -7.00 -15.15 -17.92
CA ASP A 169 -6.21 -16.29 -17.42
C ASP A 169 -5.99 -16.23 -15.90
N GLY A 170 -6.51 -15.19 -15.22
CA GLY A 170 -6.29 -14.96 -13.79
C GLY A 170 -4.89 -14.45 -13.45
N LYS A 171 -4.12 -13.96 -14.42
CA LYS A 171 -2.81 -13.33 -14.18
C LYS A 171 -3.00 -11.85 -13.86
N LEU A 172 -2.12 -11.30 -13.02
CA LEU A 172 -2.13 -9.87 -12.73
C LEU A 172 -1.92 -9.08 -14.02
N ALA A 173 -2.93 -8.32 -14.43
CA ALA A 173 -2.91 -7.48 -15.62
C ALA A 173 -2.44 -6.05 -15.30
N GLY A 174 -2.74 -5.55 -14.10
CA GLY A 174 -2.31 -4.22 -13.68
C GLY A 174 -2.83 -3.78 -12.32
N VAL A 175 -2.30 -2.65 -11.88
CA VAL A 175 -2.71 -1.92 -10.66
C VAL A 175 -3.02 -0.49 -11.10
N ILE A 176 -4.09 0.10 -10.56
CA ILE A 176 -4.55 1.47 -10.89
C ILE A 176 -4.77 2.31 -9.64
N ASP A 177 -5.05 3.60 -9.82
CA ASP A 177 -5.41 4.55 -8.74
C ASP A 177 -4.26 4.90 -7.78
N PHE A 178 -3.18 5.43 -8.36
CA PHE A 178 -1.95 5.83 -7.64
C PHE A 178 -2.05 7.22 -6.98
N ASP A 179 -3.24 7.82 -6.87
CA ASP A 179 -3.42 9.18 -6.34
C ASP A 179 -2.98 9.30 -4.87
N LEU A 180 -2.95 8.17 -4.15
CA LEU A 180 -2.48 8.07 -2.77
C LEU A 180 -1.06 7.51 -2.64
N ALA A 181 -0.31 7.37 -3.73
CA ALA A 181 1.05 6.86 -3.68
C ALA A 181 2.00 7.81 -2.95
N HIS A 182 2.83 7.28 -2.05
CA HIS A 182 3.74 8.08 -1.22
C HIS A 182 4.86 7.22 -0.62
N VAL A 183 5.81 7.87 0.08
CA VAL A 183 6.89 7.16 0.78
C VAL A 183 6.43 6.68 2.16
N ASP A 184 6.37 5.37 2.39
CA ASP A 184 6.03 4.75 3.68
C ASP A 184 6.70 3.37 3.84
N SER A 185 6.41 2.69 4.95
CA SER A 185 6.84 1.30 5.17
C SER A 185 6.05 0.33 4.29
N ARG A 186 6.73 -0.70 3.77
CA ARG A 186 6.07 -1.81 3.05
C ARG A 186 5.05 -2.54 3.92
N SER A 187 5.27 -2.61 5.23
CA SER A 187 4.32 -3.20 6.17
C SER A 187 2.98 -2.48 6.15
N TRP A 188 2.96 -1.17 5.92
CA TRP A 188 1.72 -0.39 5.80
C TRP A 188 0.89 -0.83 4.60
N GLU A 189 1.54 -1.12 3.47
CA GLU A 189 0.86 -1.56 2.26
C GLU A 189 0.05 -2.85 2.49
N PHE A 190 0.60 -3.81 3.23
CA PHE A 190 -0.11 -5.05 3.57
C PHE A 190 -1.32 -4.81 4.47
N VAL A 191 -1.23 -3.81 5.35
CA VAL A 191 -2.35 -3.42 6.21
C VAL A 191 -3.46 -2.77 5.39
N ILE A 192 -3.11 -1.87 4.46
CA ILE A 192 -4.07 -1.27 3.51
C ILE A 192 -4.69 -2.33 2.61
N ALA A 193 -3.92 -3.32 2.17
CA ALA A 193 -4.39 -4.46 1.39
C ALA A 193 -5.34 -5.39 2.16
N ARG A 194 -5.59 -5.12 3.45
CA ARG A 194 -6.43 -5.92 4.34
C ARG A 194 -5.96 -7.36 4.38
N VAL A 195 -4.69 -7.56 4.73
CA VAL A 195 -4.08 -8.89 4.85
C VAL A 195 -4.89 -9.86 5.74
N ASP A 196 -5.67 -9.35 6.69
CA ASP A 196 -6.60 -10.14 7.50
C ASP A 196 -7.69 -10.86 6.67
N LEU A 197 -8.08 -10.29 5.53
CA LEU A 197 -9.00 -10.91 4.57
C LEU A 197 -8.27 -11.80 3.55
N ALA A 198 -6.94 -11.89 3.68
CA ALA A 198 -6.02 -12.34 2.65
C ALA A 198 -4.83 -13.11 3.25
N PRO A 199 -5.04 -14.19 4.04
CA PRO A 199 -4.00 -14.81 4.85
C PRO A 199 -2.81 -15.38 4.05
N GLY A 200 -2.96 -15.63 2.75
CA GLY A 200 -1.88 -16.07 1.86
C GLY A 200 -1.03 -14.95 1.24
N LEU A 201 -1.43 -13.68 1.38
CA LEU A 201 -0.81 -12.56 0.66
C LEU A 201 0.64 -12.32 1.11
N VAL A 202 0.89 -12.30 2.41
CA VAL A 202 2.25 -12.10 2.95
C VAL A 202 3.16 -13.25 2.56
N ASP A 203 2.71 -14.50 2.72
CA ASP A 203 3.47 -15.68 2.33
C ASP A 203 3.76 -15.72 0.83
N GLY A 204 2.77 -15.34 0.00
CA GLY A 204 2.93 -15.19 -1.44
C GLY A 204 4.00 -14.15 -1.78
N TYR A 205 3.92 -12.96 -1.18
CA TYR A 205 4.91 -11.91 -1.36
C TYR A 205 6.31 -12.37 -0.95
N GLN A 206 6.46 -12.96 0.24
CA GLN A 206 7.74 -13.44 0.78
C GLN A 206 8.42 -14.43 -0.16
N ARG A 207 7.66 -15.29 -0.85
CA ARG A 207 8.19 -16.24 -1.84
C ARG A 207 8.52 -15.61 -3.19
N ALA A 208 7.75 -14.62 -3.62
CA ALA A 208 7.84 -14.06 -4.97
C ALA A 208 8.85 -12.90 -5.09
N THR A 209 9.09 -12.17 -4.01
CA THR A 209 9.95 -10.98 -4.02
C THR A 209 11.43 -11.34 -3.92
N ALA A 210 12.29 -10.53 -4.55
CA ALA A 210 13.73 -10.56 -4.28
C ALA A 210 14.12 -9.87 -2.96
N TYR A 211 13.20 -9.08 -2.38
CA TYR A 211 13.42 -8.27 -1.18
C TYR A 211 12.36 -8.60 -0.12
N PRO A 212 12.49 -9.76 0.58
CA PRO A 212 11.54 -10.18 1.60
C PRO A 212 11.38 -9.13 2.70
N LEU A 213 10.24 -9.12 3.38
CA LEU A 213 10.08 -8.27 4.57
C LEU A 213 10.95 -8.84 5.69
N SER A 214 11.67 -7.97 6.38
CA SER A 214 12.41 -8.34 7.58
C SER A 214 11.48 -8.80 8.70
N GLY A 215 12.01 -9.50 9.71
CA GLY A 215 11.25 -9.89 10.90
C GLY A 215 10.61 -8.70 11.62
N ARG A 216 11.27 -7.54 11.62
CA ARG A 216 10.73 -6.29 12.17
C ARG A 216 9.54 -5.76 11.36
N GLU A 217 9.64 -5.76 10.03
CA GLU A 217 8.53 -5.38 9.14
C GLU A 217 7.34 -6.33 9.27
N LEU A 218 7.58 -7.64 9.38
CA LEU A 218 6.52 -8.63 9.63
C LEU A 218 5.84 -8.41 10.98
N GLY A 219 6.61 -8.23 12.06
CA GLY A 219 6.09 -7.98 13.40
C GLY A 219 5.30 -6.67 13.52
N ALA A 220 5.52 -5.71 12.61
CA ALA A 220 4.81 -4.44 12.58
C ALA A 220 3.39 -4.53 12.00
N ILE A 221 3.04 -5.58 11.26
CA ILE A 221 1.73 -5.68 10.56
C ILE A 221 0.57 -5.62 11.56
N GLY A 222 0.61 -6.41 12.65
CA GLY A 222 -0.45 -6.43 13.66
C GLY A 222 -0.69 -5.07 14.33
N PRO A 223 0.35 -4.43 14.91
CA PRO A 223 0.23 -3.07 15.46
C PRO A 223 -0.29 -2.05 14.44
N LEU A 224 0.19 -2.12 13.18
CA LEU A 224 -0.28 -1.24 12.11
C LEU A 224 -1.75 -1.47 11.76
N GLN A 225 -2.27 -2.70 11.86
CA GLN A 225 -3.70 -2.96 11.68
C GLN A 225 -4.54 -2.20 12.71
N VAL A 226 -4.15 -2.23 13.99
CA VAL A 226 -4.83 -1.46 15.04
C VAL A 226 -4.77 0.03 14.74
N VAL A 227 -3.60 0.53 14.34
CA VAL A 227 -3.43 1.94 13.93
C VAL A 227 -4.39 2.27 12.78
N LEU A 228 -4.47 1.44 11.73
CA LEU A 228 -5.39 1.67 10.61
C LEU A 228 -6.86 1.75 11.08
N GLN A 229 -7.31 0.86 11.97
CA GLN A 229 -8.68 0.93 12.49
C GLN A 229 -8.95 2.26 13.19
N VAL A 230 -8.00 2.74 13.98
CA VAL A 230 -8.10 4.05 14.63
C VAL A 230 -8.09 5.19 13.61
N LEU A 231 -7.33 5.09 12.52
CA LEU A 231 -7.40 6.08 11.44
C LEU A 231 -8.78 6.11 10.77
N MET A 232 -9.44 4.96 10.64
CA MET A 232 -10.82 4.93 10.13
C MET A 232 -11.80 5.59 11.11
N VAL A 233 -11.61 5.44 12.42
CA VAL A 233 -12.37 6.23 13.41
C VAL A 233 -12.14 7.72 13.22
N MET A 234 -10.89 8.15 13.05
CA MET A 234 -10.57 9.56 12.81
C MET A 234 -11.20 10.11 11.53
N ALA A 235 -11.23 9.32 10.45
CA ALA A 235 -11.94 9.68 9.23
C ALA A 235 -13.45 9.86 9.48
N GLY A 236 -14.08 8.92 10.20
CA GLY A 236 -15.50 9.05 10.58
C GLY A 236 -15.80 10.27 11.45
N LEU A 237 -14.89 10.63 12.36
CA LEU A 237 -14.98 11.85 13.17
C LEU A 237 -14.89 13.12 12.31
N TRP A 238 -13.97 13.14 11.35
CA TRP A 238 -13.80 14.25 10.42
C TRP A 238 -15.04 14.43 9.52
N ASP A 239 -15.55 13.35 8.95
CA ASP A 239 -16.76 13.37 8.12
C ASP A 239 -17.99 13.80 8.94
N GLY A 240 -18.11 13.31 10.16
CA GLY A 240 -19.17 13.72 11.08
C GLY A 240 -19.09 15.19 11.48
N GLN A 241 -17.89 15.72 11.68
CA GLN A 241 -17.68 17.14 11.89
C GLN A 241 -18.13 17.98 10.69
N ARG A 242 -17.81 17.57 9.47
CA ARG A 242 -18.14 18.32 8.25
C ARG A 242 -19.61 18.25 7.89
N SER A 243 -20.22 17.09 8.05
CA SER A 243 -21.62 16.83 7.68
C SER A 243 -22.61 17.16 8.80
N GLY A 244 -22.14 17.32 10.04
CA GLY A 244 -22.97 17.47 11.23
C GLY A 244 -23.60 16.17 11.74
N ARG A 245 -23.35 15.02 11.10
CA ARG A 245 -23.89 13.70 11.47
C ARG A 245 -22.79 12.65 11.50
N PHE A 246 -22.60 11.99 12.65
CA PHE A 246 -21.61 10.93 12.79
C PHE A 246 -22.19 9.57 12.33
N ASP A 247 -21.41 8.83 11.54
CA ASP A 247 -21.67 7.41 11.31
C ASP A 247 -21.17 6.59 12.51
N GLU A 248 -22.01 6.54 13.54
CA GLU A 248 -21.70 5.85 14.79
C GLU A 248 -21.48 4.35 14.60
N ALA A 249 -22.14 3.72 13.62
CA ALA A 249 -22.02 2.31 13.36
C ALA A 249 -20.63 1.99 12.77
N MET A 250 -20.15 2.82 11.84
CA MET A 250 -18.79 2.75 11.32
C MET A 250 -17.76 2.99 12.43
N ILE A 251 -17.90 4.06 13.22
CA ILE A 251 -16.99 4.38 14.33
C ILE A 251 -16.94 3.22 15.34
N THR A 252 -18.09 2.71 15.76
CA THR A 252 -18.17 1.60 16.73
C THR A 252 -17.49 0.34 16.22
N ARG A 253 -17.71 -0.02 14.95
CA ARG A 253 -17.09 -1.19 14.32
C ARG A 253 -15.58 -1.12 14.35
N HIS A 254 -15.01 0.03 14.00
CA HIS A 254 -13.56 0.22 13.98
C HIS A 254 -12.96 0.29 15.39
N LEU A 255 -13.68 0.84 16.38
CA LEU A 255 -13.24 0.77 17.77
C LEU A 255 -13.19 -0.66 18.30
N VAL A 256 -14.21 -1.47 18.01
CA VAL A 256 -14.21 -2.90 18.38
C VAL A 256 -13.06 -3.64 17.70
N ALA A 257 -12.83 -3.38 16.40
CA ALA A 257 -11.70 -3.97 15.67
C ALA A 257 -10.33 -3.53 16.21
N ALA A 258 -10.24 -2.33 16.80
CA ALA A 258 -9.05 -1.84 17.48
C ALA A 258 -8.90 -2.38 18.93
N GLY A 259 -9.84 -3.19 19.42
CA GLY A 259 -9.85 -3.73 20.78
C GLY A 259 -10.28 -2.73 21.86
N SER A 260 -11.09 -1.72 21.52
CA SER A 260 -11.58 -0.65 22.40
C SER A 260 -13.09 -0.62 22.57
#